data_AF-A0A662WFL3-F1
#
_entry.id   AF-A0A662WFL3-F1
#
_cell.length_a   1.000
_cell.length_b   1.000
_cell.length_c   1.000
_cell.angle_alpha   90.00
_cell.angle_beta   90.00
_cell.angle_gamma   90.00
#
_symmetry.space_group_name_H-M   'P 1'
#
loop_
_entity.id
_entity.type
_entity.pdbx_description
1 polymer ?
#
loop_
_entity_poly.entity_id
_entity_poly.type
_entity_poly.pdbx_seq_one_letter_code
_entity_poly.pdbx_strand_id
1 'polypeptide(L)'
;MNSRLTGKARAAGRVPSPDAFCAFPLLASASVVGRYCLPDGCGELPHVTRRIDAFLSVLSPSWTLTESYKRTGSLRLLQYLAARESKASVGVDPFYRRWLFNGATELAAERGDLEALRLLMERDLPNEFLTKAVAAAASKGHLHILEWLYEAHHDRGYWGCTEMCGAMKNHHHDVVAWLRIHAVPREQSSPEVLQAAASAGYLDVVQWLHKERRVSAAGALDCAMSGKQWETAWWILESIDKKRDWLDWTGAIDDGALPFLKLLLSHKIRHHGHDIITSAAAYGHLEIIE
;
A
#
# COMPACT_ATOMS: atom_id res chain seq x y z
N MET A 1 73.60 -29.53 -57.45
CA MET A 1 73.73 -28.06 -57.50
C MET A 1 72.37 -27.44 -57.23
N ASN A 2 72.32 -26.53 -56.22
CA ASN A 2 71.28 -25.56 -55.82
C ASN A 2 69.90 -26.13 -55.38
N SER A 3 69.47 -26.08 -54.10
CA SER A 3 69.11 -24.94 -53.21
C SER A 3 68.03 -24.03 -53.85
N ARG A 4 66.88 -23.64 -53.26
CA ARG A 4 66.41 -23.33 -51.88
C ARG A 4 64.86 -23.53 -51.83
N LEU A 5 64.20 -24.04 -50.77
CA LEU A 5 63.61 -23.33 -49.59
C LEU A 5 63.15 -21.89 -49.91
N THR A 6 61.86 -21.53 -49.86
CA THR A 6 60.94 -21.31 -48.71
C THR A 6 59.49 -21.18 -49.29
N GLY A 7 58.34 -21.26 -48.61
CA GLY A 7 57.91 -21.36 -47.23
C GLY A 7 56.37 -21.55 -47.23
N LYS A 8 55.84 -22.09 -46.13
CA LYS A 8 54.49 -22.62 -45.91
C LYS A 8 53.37 -21.55 -45.85
N ALA A 9 52.16 -21.91 -46.31
CA ALA A 9 50.93 -21.79 -45.51
C ALA A 9 49.81 -22.70 -46.06
N ARG A 10 49.40 -23.69 -45.25
CA ARG A 10 48.20 -24.55 -45.40
C ARG A 10 46.96 -23.66 -45.54
N ALA A 11 46.05 -23.84 -46.50
CA ALA A 11 45.19 -24.98 -46.81
C ALA A 11 44.07 -25.26 -45.77
N ALA A 12 42.85 -25.13 -46.28
CA ALA A 12 41.56 -25.68 -45.82
C ALA A 12 40.91 -25.00 -44.60
N GLY A 13 39.61 -24.72 -44.57
CA GLY A 13 38.52 -25.15 -45.45
C GLY A 13 37.27 -24.31 -45.20
N ARG A 14 36.30 -24.50 -46.10
CA ARG A 14 35.04 -23.76 -46.25
C ARG A 14 34.29 -23.50 -44.95
N VAL A 15 33.75 -22.29 -44.87
CA VAL A 15 32.71 -21.82 -43.94
C VAL A 15 31.46 -22.71 -44.07
N PRO A 16 30.90 -23.26 -42.97
CA PRO A 16 29.60 -23.92 -43.01
C PRO A 16 28.47 -22.88 -43.05
N SER A 17 27.48 -23.14 -43.89
CA SER A 17 26.24 -22.38 -44.08
C SER A 17 25.38 -22.31 -42.79
N PRO A 18 24.53 -21.28 -42.62
CA PRO A 18 23.82 -20.99 -41.37
C PRO A 18 22.58 -21.87 -41.10
N ASP A 19 22.39 -22.98 -41.83
CA ASP A 19 21.17 -23.80 -41.76
C ASP A 19 21.31 -25.02 -40.84
N ALA A 20 21.85 -24.82 -39.64
CA ALA A 20 21.82 -25.82 -38.58
C ALA A 20 21.10 -25.27 -37.34
N PHE A 21 19.94 -24.67 -37.55
CA PHE A 21 18.94 -24.59 -36.49
C PHE A 21 18.45 -26.01 -36.22
N CYS A 22 19.08 -26.68 -35.24
CA CYS A 22 18.45 -27.79 -34.54
C CYS A 22 17.13 -27.27 -33.96
N ALA A 23 16.05 -27.45 -34.73
CA ALA A 23 14.69 -27.25 -34.28
C ALA A 23 14.46 -28.26 -33.14
N PHE A 24 14.63 -27.80 -31.90
CA PHE A 24 14.07 -28.50 -30.76
C PHE A 24 12.59 -28.70 -31.08
N PRO A 25 12.03 -29.92 -30.97
CA PRO A 25 10.61 -30.11 -31.15
C PRO A 25 9.90 -29.12 -30.23
N LEU A 26 9.03 -28.29 -30.80
CA LEU A 26 8.08 -27.48 -30.02
C LEU A 26 7.28 -28.48 -29.18
N LEU A 27 7.68 -28.67 -27.93
CA LEU A 27 6.93 -29.43 -26.96
C LEU A 27 5.63 -28.65 -26.76
N ALA A 28 4.59 -29.04 -27.51
CA ALA A 28 3.26 -28.41 -27.49
C ALA A 28 2.53 -28.54 -26.15
N SER A 29 3.14 -29.25 -25.19
CA SER A 29 2.67 -29.37 -23.83
C SER A 29 3.86 -29.44 -22.86
N ALA A 30 3.93 -28.49 -21.93
CA ALA A 30 4.80 -28.57 -20.76
C ALA A 30 3.97 -29.00 -19.56
N SER A 31 4.22 -30.18 -19.00
CA SER A 31 3.66 -30.58 -17.71
C SER A 31 4.56 -30.03 -16.60
N VAL A 32 4.09 -29.00 -15.89
CA VAL A 32 4.82 -28.46 -14.73
C VAL A 32 4.56 -29.35 -13.52
N VAL A 33 5.51 -30.22 -13.19
CA VAL A 33 5.44 -31.01 -11.94
C VAL A 33 5.99 -30.13 -10.81
N GLY A 34 5.09 -29.59 -10.00
CA GLY A 34 5.46 -28.86 -8.81
C GLY A 34 5.93 -29.81 -7.71
N ARG A 35 6.87 -29.34 -6.86
CA ARG A 35 7.37 -30.10 -5.70
C ARG A 35 6.25 -30.55 -4.74
N TYR A 36 5.07 -29.92 -4.79
CA TYR A 36 3.88 -30.33 -4.02
C TYR A 36 3.29 -31.67 -4.45
N CYS A 37 3.54 -32.10 -5.70
CA CYS A 37 3.12 -33.41 -6.20
C CYS A 37 4.06 -34.54 -5.76
N LEU A 38 5.17 -34.21 -5.10
CA LEU A 38 6.15 -35.18 -4.63
C LEU A 38 5.98 -35.32 -3.10
N PRO A 39 5.67 -36.52 -2.58
CA PRO A 39 5.39 -36.70 -1.16
C PRO A 39 6.58 -36.30 -0.28
N ASP A 40 6.30 -35.56 0.80
CA ASP A 40 7.26 -35.20 1.84
C ASP A 40 7.57 -36.43 2.71
N GLY A 41 8.41 -37.32 2.18
CA GLY A 41 8.81 -38.56 2.84
C GLY A 41 8.74 -39.74 1.88
N CYS A 42 9.85 -40.48 1.80
CA CYS A 42 10.04 -41.71 1.02
C CYS A 42 10.35 -41.52 -0.49
N GLY A 43 11.64 -41.35 -0.78
CA GLY A 43 12.37 -42.27 -1.67
C GLY A 43 12.13 -42.24 -3.19
N GLU A 44 11.05 -41.67 -3.70
CA GLU A 44 10.79 -41.70 -5.14
C GLU A 44 11.39 -40.47 -5.85
N LEU A 45 12.45 -40.73 -6.63
CA LEU A 45 13.10 -39.78 -7.57
C LEU A 45 13.90 -38.60 -6.97
N PRO A 46 14.88 -38.85 -6.06
CA PRO A 46 15.72 -37.79 -5.48
C PRO A 46 16.55 -37.01 -6.52
N HIS A 47 16.74 -37.57 -7.72
CA HIS A 47 17.40 -36.90 -8.84
C HIS A 47 16.48 -35.89 -9.55
N VAL A 48 15.17 -36.13 -9.58
CA VAL A 48 14.17 -35.18 -10.11
C VAL A 48 14.03 -34.02 -9.14
N THR A 49 13.89 -34.28 -7.84
CA THR A 49 13.87 -33.23 -6.81
C THR A 49 15.14 -32.40 -6.82
N ARG A 50 16.32 -33.03 -6.95
CA ARG A 50 17.60 -32.33 -7.13
C ARG A 50 17.68 -31.51 -8.40
N ARG A 51 17.13 -31.98 -9.53
CA ARG A 51 17.10 -31.19 -10.79
C ARG A 51 16.14 -30.02 -10.72
N ILE A 52 14.98 -30.19 -10.08
CA ILE A 52 14.04 -29.09 -9.81
C ILE A 52 14.71 -28.08 -8.89
N ASP A 53 15.35 -28.53 -7.81
CA ASP A 53 16.09 -27.66 -6.89
C ASP A 53 17.27 -26.96 -7.57
N ALA A 54 17.98 -27.63 -8.48
CA ALA A 54 19.06 -27.03 -9.28
C ALA A 54 18.52 -26.01 -10.30
N PHE A 55 17.38 -26.28 -10.94
CA PHE A 55 16.73 -25.31 -11.84
C PHE A 55 16.26 -24.07 -11.09
N LEU A 56 15.60 -24.28 -9.94
CA LEU A 56 15.21 -23.20 -9.03
C LEU A 56 16.44 -22.52 -8.39
N SER A 57 17.62 -23.15 -8.36
CA SER A 57 18.83 -22.53 -7.83
C SER A 57 19.33 -21.36 -8.70
N VAL A 58 19.03 -21.37 -10.00
CA VAL A 58 19.41 -20.33 -10.98
C VAL A 58 18.38 -19.19 -11.02
N LEU A 59 17.97 -18.71 -9.85
CA LEU A 59 17.17 -17.48 -9.81
C LEU A 59 18.11 -16.28 -10.03
N SER A 60 17.73 -15.42 -10.97
CA SER A 60 18.42 -14.15 -11.21
C SER A 60 18.52 -13.36 -9.89
N PRO A 61 19.62 -12.63 -9.63
CA PRO A 61 19.74 -11.76 -8.45
C PRO A 61 18.65 -10.67 -8.35
N SER A 62 17.83 -10.50 -9.39
CA SER A 62 16.61 -9.68 -9.37
C SER A 62 15.43 -10.29 -8.61
N TRP A 63 15.46 -11.58 -8.28
CA TRP A 63 14.42 -12.28 -7.51
C TRP A 63 14.74 -12.22 -6.02
N THR A 64 14.60 -11.04 -5.42
CA THR A 64 14.61 -10.87 -3.97
C THR A 64 13.30 -11.37 -3.36
N LEU A 65 13.32 -11.69 -2.07
CA LEU A 65 12.13 -12.07 -1.31
C LEU A 65 10.96 -11.09 -1.55
N THR A 66 11.21 -9.79 -1.48
CA THR A 66 10.21 -8.73 -1.74
C THR A 66 9.69 -8.74 -3.18
N GLU A 67 10.55 -8.82 -4.19
CA GLU A 67 10.13 -8.76 -5.61
C GLU A 67 9.37 -10.03 -6.03
N SER A 68 9.80 -11.18 -5.53
CA SER A 68 9.13 -12.46 -5.77
C SER A 68 7.72 -12.46 -5.19
N TYR A 69 7.58 -11.97 -3.96
CA TYR A 69 6.29 -11.89 -3.29
C TYR A 69 5.42 -10.86 -4.00
N LYS A 70 5.96 -9.70 -4.37
CA LYS A 70 5.25 -8.70 -5.16
C LYS A 70 4.64 -9.27 -6.43
N ARG A 71 5.40 -10.08 -7.18
CA ARG A 71 4.91 -10.67 -8.44
C ARG A 71 3.95 -11.84 -8.27
N THR A 72 4.12 -12.65 -7.23
CA THR A 72 3.45 -13.96 -7.14
C THR A 72 2.43 -14.07 -6.02
N GLY A 73 2.59 -13.34 -4.91
CA GLY A 73 1.80 -13.53 -3.69
C GLY A 73 1.91 -14.92 -3.07
N SER A 74 2.88 -15.74 -3.49
CA SER A 74 2.99 -17.11 -3.03
C SER A 74 3.78 -17.20 -1.73
N LEU A 75 3.09 -17.55 -0.64
CA LEU A 75 3.71 -17.90 0.65
C LEU A 75 4.79 -18.98 0.49
N ARG A 76 4.52 -19.99 -0.34
CA ARG A 76 5.45 -21.10 -0.58
C ARG A 76 6.74 -20.64 -1.25
N LEU A 77 6.64 -19.75 -2.24
CA LEU A 77 7.82 -19.17 -2.88
C LEU A 77 8.60 -18.29 -1.91
N LEU A 78 7.88 -17.51 -1.08
CA LEU A 78 8.47 -16.69 -0.04
C LEU A 78 9.23 -17.54 0.98
N GLN A 79 8.65 -18.64 1.48
CA GLN A 79 9.31 -19.60 2.38
C GLN A 79 10.56 -20.20 1.74
N TYR A 80 10.49 -20.58 0.47
CA TYR A 80 11.62 -21.15 -0.27
C TYR A 80 12.76 -20.15 -0.42
N LEU A 81 12.47 -18.91 -0.81
CA LEU A 81 13.47 -17.85 -0.97
C LEU A 81 14.05 -17.43 0.38
N ALA A 82 13.22 -17.27 1.41
CA ALA A 82 13.65 -16.96 2.77
C ALA A 82 14.61 -18.03 3.32
N ALA A 83 14.35 -19.32 3.07
CA ALA A 83 15.24 -20.41 3.47
C ALA A 83 16.62 -20.37 2.75
N ARG A 84 16.70 -19.73 1.58
CA ARG A 84 17.94 -19.59 0.81
C ARG A 84 18.72 -18.33 1.17
N GLU A 85 18.05 -17.18 1.26
CA GLU A 85 18.68 -15.90 1.59
C GLU A 85 19.30 -15.92 2.99
N SER A 86 18.72 -16.64 3.95
CA SER A 86 19.31 -16.88 5.27
C SER A 86 20.77 -17.38 5.23
N LYS A 87 21.12 -18.22 4.24
CA LYS A 87 22.49 -18.74 4.06
C LYS A 87 23.41 -17.82 3.27
N ALA A 88 22.84 -16.91 2.46
CA ALA A 88 23.58 -15.99 1.60
C ALA A 88 23.73 -14.57 2.22
N SER A 89 23.01 -14.27 3.30
CA SER A 89 22.90 -12.92 3.88
C SER A 89 24.12 -12.42 4.66
N VAL A 90 25.21 -13.19 4.69
CA VAL A 90 26.47 -12.79 5.34
C VAL A 90 27.15 -11.73 4.47
N GLY A 91 26.96 -10.44 4.81
CA GLY A 91 27.58 -9.30 4.13
C GLY A 91 26.62 -8.31 3.46
N VAL A 92 25.30 -8.50 3.59
CA VAL A 92 24.31 -7.54 3.08
C VAL A 92 24.20 -6.34 4.02
N ASP A 93 24.24 -5.13 3.46
CA ASP A 93 24.11 -3.87 4.20
C ASP A 93 22.85 -3.84 5.09
N PRO A 94 22.96 -3.48 6.39
CA PRO A 94 21.83 -3.44 7.31
C PRO A 94 20.68 -2.52 6.87
N PHE A 95 20.97 -1.39 6.21
CA PHE A 95 19.91 -0.48 5.74
C PHE A 95 19.15 -1.09 4.56
N TYR A 96 19.85 -1.75 3.64
CA TYR A 96 19.21 -2.47 2.54
C TYR A 96 18.33 -3.62 3.04
N ARG A 97 18.78 -4.38 4.05
CA ARG A 97 17.95 -5.43 4.69
C ARG A 97 16.70 -4.85 5.33
N ARG A 98 16.83 -3.71 6.03
CA ARG A 98 15.69 -3.00 6.60
C ARG A 98 14.67 -2.59 5.56
N TRP A 99 15.16 -1.99 4.47
CA TRP A 99 14.30 -1.51 3.39
C TRP A 99 13.52 -2.66 2.74
N LEU A 100 14.19 -3.79 2.47
CA LEU A 100 13.55 -5.00 1.95
C LEU A 100 12.51 -5.56 2.91
N PHE A 101 12.83 -5.65 4.20
CA PHE A 101 11.93 -6.13 5.24
C PHE A 101 10.68 -5.26 5.36
N ASN A 102 10.86 -3.93 5.43
CA ASN A 102 9.74 -2.99 5.50
C ASN A 102 8.84 -3.09 4.26
N GLY A 103 9.42 -3.21 3.07
CA GLY A 103 8.64 -3.37 1.84
C GLY A 103 7.91 -4.70 1.75
N ALA A 104 8.51 -5.80 2.22
CA ALA A 104 7.88 -7.12 2.23
C ALA A 104 6.73 -7.19 3.24
N THR A 105 6.92 -6.65 4.45
CA THR A 105 5.89 -6.60 5.49
C THR A 105 4.74 -5.67 5.12
N GLU A 106 5.04 -4.51 4.52
CA GLU A 106 4.04 -3.59 3.96
C GLU A 106 3.16 -4.28 2.93
N LEU A 107 3.76 -4.99 1.97
CA LEU A 107 3.03 -5.72 0.94
C LEU A 107 2.22 -6.90 1.49
N ALA A 108 2.74 -7.63 2.47
CA ALA A 108 2.01 -8.72 3.13
C ALA A 108 0.79 -8.17 3.87
N ALA A 109 0.96 -7.07 4.60
CA ALA A 109 -0.13 -6.38 5.28
C ALA A 109 -1.18 -5.84 4.29
N GLU A 110 -0.76 -5.23 3.18
CA GLU A 110 -1.66 -4.73 2.14
C GLU A 110 -2.57 -5.84 1.57
N ARG A 111 -2.04 -7.07 1.45
CA ARG A 111 -2.77 -8.22 0.92
C ARG A 111 -3.65 -8.94 1.93
N GLY A 112 -3.51 -8.64 3.23
CA GLY A 112 -4.22 -9.38 4.27
C GLY A 112 -3.60 -10.74 4.62
N ASP A 113 -2.38 -11.02 4.15
CA ASP A 113 -1.70 -12.30 4.40
C ASP A 113 -0.94 -12.27 5.74
N LEU A 114 -1.67 -12.65 6.79
CA LEU A 114 -1.14 -12.72 8.15
C LEU A 114 -0.02 -13.76 8.29
N GLU A 115 -0.09 -14.87 7.54
CA GLU A 115 0.90 -15.94 7.62
C GLU A 115 2.23 -15.53 7.00
N ALA A 116 2.19 -14.86 5.84
CA ALA A 116 3.40 -14.26 5.26
C ALA A 116 4.03 -13.25 6.21
N LEU A 117 3.21 -12.44 6.88
CA LEU A 117 3.67 -11.40 7.79
C LEU A 117 4.31 -12.00 9.06
N ARG A 118 3.73 -13.06 9.64
CA ARG A 118 4.33 -13.83 10.75
C ARG A 118 5.69 -14.40 10.38
N LEU A 119 5.79 -15.05 9.21
CA LEU A 119 7.04 -15.65 8.74
C LEU A 119 8.14 -14.61 8.53
N LEU A 120 7.80 -13.43 8.01
CA LEU A 120 8.75 -12.32 7.85
C LEU A 120 9.24 -11.84 9.23
N MET A 121 8.34 -11.65 10.17
CA MET A 121 8.65 -11.10 11.50
C MET A 121 9.47 -12.03 12.38
N GLU A 122 9.25 -13.35 12.32
CA GLU A 122 10.02 -14.35 13.07
C GLU A 122 11.48 -14.44 12.60
N ARG A 123 11.75 -14.12 11.32
CA ARG A 123 13.06 -14.33 10.70
C ARG A 123 13.92 -13.09 10.65
N ASP A 124 13.34 -11.98 10.20
CA ASP A 124 14.14 -11.01 9.47
C ASP A 124 14.52 -9.75 10.22
N LEU A 125 14.08 -9.52 11.46
CA LEU A 125 14.71 -8.65 12.48
C LEU A 125 13.66 -8.39 13.60
N PRO A 126 13.89 -8.85 14.84
CA PRO A 126 12.88 -8.79 15.91
C PRO A 126 12.57 -7.39 16.45
N ASN A 127 13.42 -6.38 16.16
CA ASN A 127 13.31 -5.05 16.77
C ASN A 127 12.83 -3.95 15.80
N GLU A 128 12.37 -4.33 14.60
CA GLU A 128 12.04 -3.32 13.58
C GLU A 128 10.63 -2.79 13.68
N PHE A 129 10.52 -1.49 13.40
CA PHE A 129 9.25 -0.79 13.34
C PHE A 129 8.42 -1.22 12.13
N LEU A 130 7.16 -1.56 12.39
CA LEU A 130 6.18 -2.07 11.44
C LEU A 130 5.17 -0.99 11.02
N THR A 131 5.49 0.29 11.25
CA THR A 131 4.59 1.42 10.97
C THR A 131 4.00 1.40 9.56
N LYS A 132 4.80 1.00 8.55
CA LYS A 132 4.32 0.86 7.17
C LYS A 132 3.34 -0.30 6.99
N ALA A 133 3.61 -1.44 7.64
CA ALA A 133 2.71 -2.59 7.62
C ALA A 133 1.38 -2.26 8.33
N VAL A 134 1.43 -1.61 9.49
CA VAL A 134 0.25 -1.13 10.21
C VAL A 134 -0.58 -0.17 9.34
N ALA A 135 0.07 0.83 8.75
CA ALA A 135 -0.59 1.78 7.86
C ALA A 135 -1.22 1.10 6.62
N ALA A 136 -0.50 0.16 6.00
CA ALA A 136 -1.00 -0.59 4.85
C ALA A 136 -2.21 -1.46 5.22
N ALA A 137 -2.14 -2.21 6.33
CA ALA A 137 -3.26 -3.03 6.82
C ALA A 137 -4.51 -2.15 7.08
N ALA A 138 -4.33 -1.01 7.75
CA ALA A 138 -5.43 -0.08 8.03
C ALA A 138 -6.01 0.53 6.76
N SER A 139 -5.16 0.91 5.80
CA SER A 139 -5.61 1.47 4.52
C SER A 139 -6.39 0.49 3.64
N LYS A 140 -6.30 -0.83 3.92
CA LYS A 140 -6.99 -1.88 3.18
C LYS A 140 -8.10 -2.57 3.97
N GLY A 141 -8.32 -2.16 5.23
CA GLY A 141 -9.40 -2.71 6.05
C GLY A 141 -9.07 -4.06 6.70
N HIS A 142 -7.80 -4.45 6.79
CA HIS A 142 -7.40 -5.75 7.35
C HIS A 142 -7.34 -5.71 8.88
N LEU A 143 -8.51 -5.63 9.52
CA LEU A 143 -8.64 -5.52 10.97
C LEU A 143 -7.94 -6.66 11.72
N HIS A 144 -8.04 -7.91 11.23
CA HIS A 144 -7.41 -9.07 11.86
C HIS A 144 -5.88 -8.95 11.97
N ILE A 145 -5.23 -8.29 11.02
CA ILE A 145 -3.78 -8.01 11.08
C ILE A 145 -3.49 -6.93 12.11
N LEU A 146 -4.32 -5.90 12.21
CA LEU A 146 -4.14 -4.82 13.19
C LEU A 146 -4.31 -5.32 14.61
N GLU A 147 -5.34 -6.15 14.87
CA GLU A 147 -5.56 -6.82 16.15
C GLU A 147 -4.33 -7.64 16.55
N TRP A 148 -3.85 -8.49 15.63
CA TRP A 148 -2.66 -9.31 15.87
C TRP A 148 -1.39 -8.47 16.11
N LEU A 149 -1.16 -7.42 15.29
CA LEU A 149 -0.02 -6.52 15.44
C LEU A 149 -0.06 -5.75 16.76
N TYR A 150 -1.25 -5.36 17.21
CA TYR A 150 -1.41 -4.63 18.46
C TYR A 150 -1.23 -5.53 19.68
N GLU A 151 -1.85 -6.71 19.69
CA GLU A 151 -1.72 -7.64 20.81
C GLU A 151 -0.28 -8.14 21.00
N ALA A 152 0.40 -8.50 19.92
CA ALA A 152 1.73 -9.11 19.99
C ALA A 152 2.88 -8.08 19.92
N HIS A 153 2.68 -6.93 19.25
CA HIS A 153 3.76 -6.06 18.79
C HIS A 153 3.41 -4.55 18.78
N HIS A 154 2.50 -4.08 19.65
CA HIS A 154 2.11 -2.65 19.66
C HIS A 154 3.28 -1.68 19.83
N ASP A 155 4.33 -2.05 20.56
CA ASP A 155 5.54 -1.26 20.79
C ASP A 155 6.39 -1.07 19.51
N ARG A 156 6.20 -1.95 18.52
CA ARG A 156 6.88 -1.93 17.23
C ARG A 156 6.15 -1.08 16.18
N GLY A 157 5.06 -0.42 16.51
CA GLY A 157 4.33 0.45 15.59
C GLY A 157 4.18 1.87 16.13
N TYR A 158 4.19 2.86 15.24
CA TYR A 158 3.56 4.14 15.57
C TYR A 158 2.07 4.04 15.28
N TRP A 159 1.27 4.34 16.30
CA TRP A 159 -0.18 4.33 16.27
C TRP A 159 -0.71 5.73 16.58
N GLY A 160 -1.89 6.06 16.07
CA GLY A 160 -2.60 7.32 16.30
C GLY A 160 -2.38 8.40 15.24
N CYS A 161 -1.99 8.04 14.01
CA CYS A 161 -2.00 9.00 12.90
C CYS A 161 -2.20 8.32 11.55
N THR A 162 -1.13 7.75 11.00
CA THR A 162 -1.07 7.32 9.59
C THR A 162 -2.07 6.23 9.28
N GLU A 163 -2.19 5.25 10.20
CA GLU A 163 -3.12 4.13 10.09
C GLU A 163 -4.58 4.58 10.21
N MET A 164 -4.91 5.46 11.16
CA MET A 164 -6.27 6.02 11.30
C MET A 164 -6.64 6.87 10.07
N CYS A 165 -5.73 7.74 9.61
CA CYS A 165 -5.92 8.54 8.39
C CYS A 165 -6.13 7.66 7.15
N GLY A 166 -5.34 6.57 7.01
CA GLY A 166 -5.46 5.63 5.90
C GLY A 166 -6.79 4.86 5.91
N ALA A 167 -7.25 4.44 7.09
CA ALA A 167 -8.53 3.76 7.24
C ALA A 167 -9.71 4.69 6.91
N MET A 168 -9.67 5.95 7.38
CA MET A 168 -10.72 6.94 7.07
C MET A 168 -10.79 7.28 5.58
N LYS A 169 -9.64 7.52 4.92
CA LYS A 169 -9.60 7.84 3.49
C LYS A 169 -10.17 6.74 2.59
N ASN A 170 -10.11 5.49 3.03
CA ASN A 170 -10.63 4.33 2.28
C ASN A 170 -11.96 3.81 2.85
N HIS A 171 -12.59 4.55 3.76
CA HIS A 171 -13.90 4.25 4.34
C HIS A 171 -13.98 2.91 5.12
N HIS A 172 -12.88 2.49 5.76
CA HIS A 172 -12.85 1.28 6.60
C HIS A 172 -13.36 1.57 8.02
N HIS A 173 -14.69 1.69 8.16
CA HIS A 173 -15.35 2.08 9.40
C HIS A 173 -15.05 1.17 10.61
N ASP A 174 -14.95 -0.14 10.38
CA ASP A 174 -14.61 -1.15 11.38
C ASP A 174 -13.21 -0.92 11.97
N VAL A 175 -12.23 -0.68 11.10
CA VAL A 175 -10.86 -0.34 11.49
C VAL A 175 -10.82 0.99 12.24
N VAL A 176 -11.53 2.02 11.78
CA VAL A 176 -11.58 3.33 12.46
C VAL A 176 -12.19 3.20 13.86
N ALA A 177 -13.29 2.45 14.01
CA ALA A 177 -13.93 2.21 15.30
C ALA A 177 -12.99 1.48 16.27
N TRP A 178 -12.26 0.47 15.77
CA TRP A 178 -11.29 -0.25 16.57
C TRP A 178 -10.09 0.62 16.97
N LEU A 179 -9.52 1.38 16.02
CA LEU A 179 -8.39 2.28 16.26
C LEU A 179 -8.75 3.41 17.22
N ARG A 180 -10.00 3.90 17.21
CA ARG A 180 -10.46 4.94 18.16
C ARG A 180 -10.34 4.47 19.61
N ILE A 181 -10.55 3.18 19.86
CA ILE A 181 -10.51 2.59 21.22
C ILE A 181 -9.07 2.26 21.64
N HIS A 182 -8.24 1.79 20.71
CA HIS A 182 -6.91 1.23 21.03
C HIS A 182 -5.74 2.18 20.74
N ALA A 183 -5.87 3.07 19.76
CA ALA A 183 -4.78 3.85 19.18
C ALA A 183 -5.07 5.35 19.20
N VAL A 184 -5.07 5.94 20.41
CA VAL A 184 -5.43 7.36 20.56
C VAL A 184 -4.33 8.27 19.95
N PRO A 185 -4.68 9.23 19.06
CA PRO A 185 -3.73 10.17 18.49
C PRO A 185 -2.96 10.97 19.53
N ARG A 186 -1.68 11.20 19.23
CA ARG A 186 -0.82 12.11 20.01
C ARG A 186 -1.21 13.55 19.70
N GLU A 187 -0.98 14.46 20.63
CA GLU A 187 -1.33 15.88 20.48
C GLU A 187 -0.81 16.51 19.18
N GLN A 188 0.40 16.13 18.76
CA GLN A 188 1.03 16.61 17.52
C GLN A 188 0.37 16.05 16.25
N SER A 189 -0.20 14.84 16.30
CA SER A 189 -0.87 14.21 15.15
C SER A 189 -2.37 14.46 15.11
N SER A 190 -2.98 14.83 16.23
CA SER A 190 -4.43 15.06 16.32
C SER A 190 -4.99 16.05 15.27
N PRO A 191 -4.31 17.16 14.90
CA PRO A 191 -4.81 18.05 13.84
C PRO A 191 -4.87 17.37 12.47
N GLU A 192 -3.88 16.54 12.14
CA GLU A 192 -3.84 15.80 10.87
C GLU A 192 -4.96 14.75 10.81
N VAL A 193 -5.18 14.03 11.92
CA VAL A 193 -6.29 13.07 12.04
C VAL A 193 -7.64 13.78 11.95
N LEU A 194 -7.80 14.95 12.58
CA LEU A 194 -9.02 15.74 12.51
C LEU A 194 -9.33 16.20 11.08
N GLN A 195 -8.32 16.68 10.34
CA GLN A 195 -8.47 17.08 8.94
C GLN A 195 -8.78 15.89 8.02
N ALA A 196 -8.16 14.74 8.25
CA ALA A 196 -8.47 13.52 7.52
C ALA A 196 -9.90 13.03 7.81
N ALA A 197 -10.34 13.07 9.07
CA ALA A 197 -11.71 12.73 9.45
C ALA A 197 -12.72 13.68 8.81
N ALA A 198 -12.43 14.98 8.80
CA ALA A 198 -13.28 15.99 8.20
C ALA A 198 -13.42 15.82 6.68
N SER A 199 -12.31 15.56 5.97
CA SER A 199 -12.35 15.33 4.52
C SER A 199 -13.01 14.00 4.13
N ALA A 200 -12.92 12.97 4.97
CA ALA A 200 -13.55 11.67 4.74
C ALA A 200 -15.00 11.57 5.27
N GLY A 201 -15.49 12.56 6.02
CA GLY A 201 -16.87 12.63 6.51
C GLY A 201 -17.13 11.88 7.82
N TYR A 202 -16.09 11.55 8.58
CA TYR A 202 -16.19 10.87 9.88
C TYR A 202 -16.59 11.86 10.98
N LEU A 203 -17.85 12.30 10.97
CA LEU A 203 -18.38 13.27 11.92
C LEU A 203 -18.19 12.80 13.38
N ASP A 204 -18.35 11.51 13.65
CA ASP A 204 -18.16 10.94 14.99
C ASP A 204 -16.71 11.10 15.50
N VAL A 205 -15.72 10.90 14.63
CA VAL A 205 -14.29 11.11 14.94
C VAL A 205 -13.97 12.60 15.09
N VAL A 206 -14.55 13.45 14.25
CA VAL A 206 -14.41 14.91 14.35
C VAL A 206 -14.97 15.42 15.69
N GLN A 207 -16.16 14.96 16.07
CA GLN A 207 -16.79 15.29 17.34
C GLN A 207 -15.94 14.81 18.53
N TRP A 208 -15.44 13.58 18.44
CA TRP A 208 -14.59 12.97 19.46
C TRP A 208 -13.30 13.78 19.68
N LEU A 209 -12.54 14.08 18.61
CA LEU A 209 -11.31 14.85 18.69
C LEU A 209 -11.55 16.30 19.16
N HIS A 210 -12.64 16.93 18.74
CA HIS A 210 -12.94 18.29 19.14
C HIS A 210 -13.37 18.38 20.62
N LYS A 211 -14.29 17.52 21.06
CA LYS A 211 -14.86 17.57 22.42
C LYS A 211 -13.89 17.03 23.48
N GLU A 212 -13.28 15.88 23.23
CA GLU A 212 -12.48 15.19 24.26
C GLU A 212 -11.02 15.66 24.27
N ARG A 213 -10.47 16.03 23.10
CA ARG A 213 -9.06 16.38 22.96
C ARG A 213 -8.82 17.88 22.76
N ARG A 214 -9.88 18.69 22.66
CA ARG A 214 -9.83 20.16 22.46
C ARG A 214 -8.93 20.56 21.29
N VAL A 215 -8.88 19.71 20.26
CA VAL A 215 -8.05 19.95 19.08
C VAL A 215 -8.65 21.13 18.31
N SER A 216 -7.78 22.06 17.93
CA SER A 216 -8.18 23.17 17.07
C SER A 216 -8.68 22.63 15.73
N ALA A 217 -9.88 23.03 15.33
CA ALA A 217 -10.45 22.68 14.04
C ALA A 217 -9.95 23.58 12.90
N ALA A 218 -8.80 24.25 13.08
CA ALA A 218 -8.15 25.03 12.05
C ALA A 218 -7.89 24.16 10.81
N GLY A 219 -8.44 24.57 9.67
CA GLY A 219 -8.37 23.84 8.39
C GLY A 219 -9.32 22.64 8.26
N ALA A 220 -9.98 22.19 9.33
CA ALA A 220 -10.92 21.06 9.25
C ALA A 220 -12.16 21.40 8.40
N LEU A 221 -12.62 22.65 8.45
CA LEU A 221 -13.71 23.12 7.60
C LEU A 221 -13.34 23.04 6.12
N ASP A 222 -12.18 23.58 5.74
CA ASP A 222 -11.71 23.58 4.35
C ASP A 222 -11.51 22.13 3.85
N CYS A 223 -11.04 21.23 4.73
CA CYS A 223 -10.97 19.79 4.45
C CYS A 223 -12.35 19.16 4.25
N ALA A 224 -13.35 19.48 5.08
CA ALA A 224 -14.71 18.97 4.90
C ALA A 224 -15.35 19.49 3.60
N MET A 225 -15.16 20.77 3.27
CA MET A 225 -15.65 21.39 2.04
C MET A 225 -15.01 20.75 0.80
N SER A 226 -13.68 20.54 0.80
CA SER A 226 -12.98 19.87 -0.30
C SER A 226 -13.34 18.38 -0.42
N GLY A 227 -13.64 17.72 0.69
CA GLY A 227 -14.15 16.35 0.74
C GLY A 227 -15.64 16.22 0.37
N LYS A 228 -16.34 17.35 0.12
CA LYS A 228 -17.79 17.42 -0.13
C LYS A 228 -18.62 16.84 1.02
N GLN A 229 -18.11 16.97 2.25
CA GLN A 229 -18.71 16.43 3.46
C GLN A 229 -19.54 17.51 4.15
N TRP A 230 -20.68 17.86 3.56
CA TRP A 230 -21.48 19.01 3.94
C TRP A 230 -22.06 18.95 5.37
N GLU A 231 -22.45 17.76 5.82
CA GLU A 231 -22.93 17.57 7.20
C GLU A 231 -21.82 17.84 8.23
N THR A 232 -20.62 17.33 7.96
CA THR A 232 -19.43 17.57 8.80
C THR A 232 -19.02 19.05 8.76
N ALA A 233 -19.02 19.67 7.57
CA ALA A 233 -18.74 21.09 7.40
C ALA A 233 -19.74 21.97 8.18
N TRP A 234 -21.02 21.63 8.12
CA TRP A 234 -22.07 22.34 8.87
C TRP A 234 -21.84 22.21 10.38
N TRP A 235 -21.63 20.99 10.87
CA TRP A 235 -21.36 20.77 12.29
C TRP A 235 -20.14 21.55 12.77
N ILE A 236 -19.08 21.61 11.96
CA ILE A 236 -17.87 22.39 12.25
C ILE A 236 -18.19 23.88 12.36
N LEU A 237 -18.94 24.44 11.40
CA LEU A 237 -19.35 25.85 11.43
C LEU A 237 -20.17 26.19 12.68
N GLU A 238 -21.15 25.36 13.03
CA GLU A 238 -22.03 25.58 14.17
C GLU A 238 -21.29 25.45 15.52
N SER A 239 -20.40 24.46 15.63
CA SER A 239 -19.71 24.15 16.88
C SER A 239 -18.53 25.07 17.17
N ILE A 240 -17.73 25.43 16.15
CA ILE A 240 -16.46 26.12 16.31
C ILE A 240 -16.55 27.61 16.00
N ASP A 241 -17.37 28.00 15.02
CA ASP A 241 -17.27 29.31 14.38
C ASP A 241 -18.59 30.09 14.46
N LYS A 242 -19.14 30.20 15.69
CA LYS A 242 -20.38 30.94 16.00
C LYS A 242 -20.38 32.43 15.55
N LYS A 243 -19.26 32.95 15.07
CA LYS A 243 -19.05 34.33 14.63
C LYS A 243 -18.55 34.45 13.18
N ARG A 244 -18.53 33.37 12.40
CA ARG A 244 -18.13 33.48 10.99
C ARG A 244 -19.23 34.17 10.20
N ASP A 245 -18.98 35.41 9.83
CA ASP A 245 -19.93 36.20 9.04
C ASP A 245 -19.86 35.87 7.53
N TRP A 246 -18.81 35.18 7.09
CA TRP A 246 -18.58 34.89 5.68
C TRP A 246 -17.93 33.52 5.43
N LEU A 247 -18.26 32.91 4.27
CA LEU A 247 -17.75 31.63 3.81
C LEU A 247 -17.77 31.59 2.27
N ASP A 248 -16.79 30.92 1.65
CA ASP A 248 -16.83 30.62 0.22
C ASP A 248 -17.74 29.41 -0.03
N TRP A 249 -18.77 29.60 -0.86
CA TRP A 249 -19.78 28.58 -1.16
C TRP A 249 -19.55 27.95 -2.54
N THR A 250 -18.55 28.39 -3.29
CA THR A 250 -18.25 27.90 -4.65
C THR A 250 -18.22 26.38 -4.70
N GLY A 251 -17.50 25.73 -3.79
CA GLY A 251 -17.45 24.26 -3.73
C GLY A 251 -18.81 23.58 -3.46
N ALA A 252 -19.70 24.20 -2.70
CA ALA A 252 -21.05 23.68 -2.42
C ALA A 252 -22.00 23.90 -3.60
N ILE A 253 -21.81 25.00 -4.34
CA ILE A 253 -22.55 25.31 -5.57
C ILE A 253 -22.16 24.32 -6.68
N ASP A 254 -20.86 24.09 -6.85
CA ASP A 254 -20.30 23.18 -7.86
C ASP A 254 -20.73 21.72 -7.64
N ASP A 255 -21.02 21.33 -6.39
CA ASP A 255 -21.50 19.99 -6.04
C ASP A 255 -23.03 19.85 -6.06
N GLY A 256 -23.78 20.96 -6.09
CA GLY A 256 -25.24 20.91 -6.02
C GLY A 256 -25.79 20.70 -4.59
N ALA A 257 -25.05 21.10 -3.56
CA ALA A 257 -25.37 20.83 -2.15
C ALA A 257 -26.50 21.72 -1.58
N LEU A 258 -27.72 21.59 -2.14
CA LEU A 258 -28.89 22.40 -1.79
C LEU A 258 -29.21 22.44 -0.29
N PRO A 259 -29.19 21.31 0.46
CA PRO A 259 -29.49 21.36 1.90
C PRO A 259 -28.51 22.24 2.66
N PHE A 260 -27.23 22.16 2.31
CA PHE A 260 -26.18 22.95 2.95
C PHE A 260 -26.28 24.43 2.59
N LEU A 261 -26.52 24.75 1.31
CA LEU A 261 -26.73 26.14 0.86
C LEU A 261 -27.95 26.78 1.52
N LYS A 262 -29.06 26.05 1.68
CA LYS A 262 -30.25 26.50 2.42
C LYS A 262 -29.93 26.81 3.88
N LEU A 263 -29.12 25.98 4.54
CA LEU A 263 -28.68 26.20 5.92
C LEU A 263 -27.78 27.44 6.06
N LEU A 264 -26.87 27.65 5.10
CA LEU A 264 -26.01 28.85 5.07
C LEU A 264 -26.82 30.13 4.90
N LEU A 265 -27.81 30.12 4.00
CA LEU A 265 -28.72 31.22 3.77
C LEU A 265 -29.60 31.53 4.99
N SER A 266 -30.14 30.50 5.66
CA SER A 266 -30.97 30.70 6.85
C SER A 266 -30.20 31.35 8.00
N HIS A 267 -28.90 31.11 8.09
CA HIS A 267 -28.01 31.68 9.11
C HIS A 267 -27.35 33.00 8.68
N LYS A 268 -27.71 33.54 7.51
CA LYS A 268 -27.23 34.83 6.98
C LYS A 268 -25.71 34.91 6.81
N ILE A 269 -25.05 33.78 6.56
CA ILE A 269 -23.62 33.75 6.24
C ILE A 269 -23.44 34.40 4.85
N ARG A 270 -22.40 35.22 4.66
CA ARG A 270 -22.14 35.90 3.38
C ARG A 270 -21.21 35.09 2.48
N HIS A 271 -21.50 35.06 1.18
CA HIS A 271 -20.61 34.50 0.17
C HIS A 271 -19.50 35.48 -0.22
N HIS A 272 -18.25 35.01 -0.35
CA HIS A 272 -17.12 35.82 -0.84
C HIS A 272 -16.45 35.15 -2.06
N GLY A 273 -17.21 34.97 -3.14
CA GLY A 273 -16.72 34.36 -4.39
C GLY A 273 -17.42 34.89 -5.64
N HIS A 274 -16.94 34.48 -6.82
CA HIS A 274 -17.49 34.84 -8.14
C HIS A 274 -18.99 34.49 -8.26
N ASP A 275 -19.69 35.14 -9.19
CA ASP A 275 -21.15 35.07 -9.40
C ASP A 275 -21.73 33.65 -9.24
N ILE A 276 -22.50 33.45 -8.17
CA ILE A 276 -23.22 32.20 -7.82
C ILE A 276 -23.98 31.65 -9.02
N ILE A 277 -24.58 32.54 -9.80
CA ILE A 277 -25.37 32.25 -11.01
C ILE A 277 -24.49 31.58 -12.10
N THR A 278 -23.27 32.05 -12.28
CA THR A 278 -22.36 31.53 -13.32
C THR A 278 -21.86 30.13 -13.00
N SER A 279 -21.48 29.87 -11.74
CA SER A 279 -21.07 28.53 -11.28
C SER A 279 -22.25 27.55 -11.32
N ALA A 280 -23.42 27.94 -10.77
CA ALA A 280 -24.61 27.08 -10.79
C ALA A 280 -25.05 26.71 -12.23
N ALA A 281 -24.97 27.66 -13.16
CA ALA A 281 -25.26 27.41 -14.57
C ALA A 281 -24.20 26.51 -15.25
N ALA A 282 -22.92 26.67 -14.92
CA ALA A 282 -21.83 25.87 -15.50
C ALA A 282 -21.90 24.39 -15.10
N TYR A 283 -22.33 24.08 -13.88
CA TYR A 283 -22.46 22.71 -13.37
C TYR A 283 -23.89 22.14 -13.49
N GLY A 284 -24.83 22.90 -14.06
CA GLY A 284 -26.20 22.43 -14.33
C GLY A 284 -27.12 22.38 -13.12
N HIS A 285 -26.76 23.06 -12.03
CA HIS A 285 -27.53 23.11 -10.78
C HIS A 285 -28.45 24.34 -10.75
N LEU A 286 -29.39 24.42 -11.70
CA LEU A 286 -30.33 25.54 -11.81
C LEU A 286 -31.26 25.68 -10.59
N GLU A 287 -31.49 24.60 -9.85
CA GLU A 287 -32.26 24.59 -8.59
C GLU A 287 -31.63 25.47 -7.48
N ILE A 288 -30.37 25.87 -7.61
CA ILE A 288 -29.70 26.79 -6.66
C ILE A 288 -30.11 28.25 -6.91
N ILE A 289 -30.57 28.56 -8.13
CA ILE A 289 -30.90 29.92 -8.57
C ILE A 289 -32.36 30.29 -8.21
N GLU A 290 -33.22 29.29 -7.98
CA GLU A 290 -34.62 29.44 -7.56
C GLU A 290 -34.77 29.73 -6.06
#